data_AF-A0A352QTL3-F1
#
_entry.id   AF-A0A352QTL3-F1
#
_cell.length_a   1.000
_cell.length_b   1.000
_cell.length_c   1.000
_cell.angle_alpha   90.00
_cell.angle_beta   90.00
_cell.angle_gamma   90.00
#
_symmetry.space_group_name_H-M   'P 1'
#
loop_
_entity.id
_entity.type
_entity.pdbx_description
1 polymer ?
#
loop_
_entity_poly.entity_id
_entity_poly.type
_entity_poly.pdbx_seq_one_letter_code
_entity_poly.pdbx_strand_id
1 'polypeptide(L)' 'YDSMIGKLIVHGATRAQAIARMRVALSEMVVDGIKTNVPLQSRIMADVGFQQGGTNIHYLEKRLAERKEKAIGLG' A
#
# COMPACT_ATOMS: atom_id res chain seq x y z
N TYR A 1 0.03 -22.02 9.67
CA TYR A 1 0.76 -21.39 8.56
C TYR A 1 0.49 -19.89 8.55
N ASP A 2 1.43 -19.10 8.04
CA ASP A 2 1.28 -17.66 7.84
C ASP A 2 0.50 -17.39 6.55
N SER A 3 -0.27 -16.30 6.52
CA SER A 3 -1.03 -15.81 5.36
C SER A 3 -0.16 -15.21 4.25
N MET A 4 1.14 -15.04 4.49
CA MET A 4 2.09 -14.48 3.53
C MET A 4 2.37 -15.44 2.36
N ILE A 5 2.06 -14.98 1.15
CA ILE A 5 2.27 -15.75 -0.10
C ILE A 5 3.56 -15.35 -0.86
N GLY A 6 4.18 -14.22 -0.50
CA GLY A 6 5.37 -13.72 -1.20
C GLY A 6 5.80 -12.32 -0.77
N LYS A 7 6.94 -11.86 -1.29
CA LYS A 7 7.50 -10.52 -1.06
C LYS A 7 7.87 -9.87 -2.40
N LEU A 8 7.41 -8.64 -2.60
CA LEU A 8 7.80 -7.79 -3.73
C LEU A 8 8.81 -6.74 -3.26
N ILE A 9 10.02 -6.76 -3.83
CA ILE A 9 11.12 -5.85 -3.47
C ILE A 9 11.50 -5.05 -4.71
N VAL A 10 11.59 -3.72 -4.57
CA VAL A 10 12.07 -2.83 -5.63
C VAL A 10 13.23 -1.98 -5.10
N HIS A 11 14.12 -1.60 -6.00
CA HIS A 11 15.23 -0.70 -5.69
C HIS A 11 15.22 0.49 -6.65
N GLY A 12 15.73 1.64 -6.21
CA GLY A 12 15.90 2.84 -7.02
C GLY A 12 16.96 3.74 -6.39
N ALA A 13 17.59 4.63 -7.17
CA ALA A 13 18.62 5.52 -6.65
C ALA A 13 18.04 6.60 -5.73
N THR A 14 16.75 6.90 -5.88
CA THR A 14 16.00 7.80 -4.99
C THR A 14 14.73 7.13 -4.49
N ARG A 15 14.20 7.64 -3.36
CA ARG A 15 12.92 7.18 -2.81
C ARG A 15 11.78 7.32 -3.80
N ALA A 16 11.73 8.43 -4.53
CA ALA A 16 10.74 8.65 -5.58
C ALA A 16 10.84 7.62 -6.70
N GLN A 17 12.06 7.27 -7.14
CA GLN A 17 12.26 6.21 -8.13
C GLN A 17 11.83 4.83 -7.63
N ALA A 18 12.17 4.48 -6.38
CA ALA A 18 11.76 3.21 -5.79
C ALA A 18 10.23 3.11 -5.69
N ILE A 19 9.55 4.19 -5.29
CA ILE A 19 8.07 4.22 -5.22
C ILE A 19 7.46 4.12 -6.62
N ALA A 20 7.99 4.84 -7.61
CA ALA A 20 7.51 4.74 -8.99
C ALA A 20 7.61 3.31 -9.53
N ARG A 21 8.75 2.62 -9.29
CA ARG A 21 8.94 1.21 -9.64
C ARG A 21 7.98 0.29 -8.90
N MET A 22 7.75 0.52 -7.59
CA MET A 22 6.77 -0.25 -6.82
C MET A 22 5.36 -0.12 -7.41
N ARG A 23 4.96 1.09 -7.82
CA ARG A 23 3.64 1.33 -8.42
C ARG A 23 3.45 0.56 -9.72
N VAL A 24 4.47 0.53 -10.58
CA VAL A 24 4.45 -0.26 -11.82
C VAL A 24 4.35 -1.75 -11.49
N ALA A 25 5.23 -2.25 -10.62
CA ALA A 25 5.24 -3.66 -10.25
C ALA A 25 3.91 -4.13 -9.62
N LEU A 26 3.27 -3.30 -8.80
CA LEU A 26 1.94 -3.59 -8.25
C LEU A 26 0.83 -3.52 -9.31
N SER A 27 0.95 -2.66 -10.32
CA SER A 27 -0.05 -2.55 -11.40
C SER A 27 -0.01 -3.71 -12.39
N GLU A 28 1.15 -4.36 -12.52
CA GLU A 28 1.36 -5.53 -13.38
C GLU A 28 1.20 -6.85 -12.60
N MET A 29 1.02 -6.79 -11.28
CA MET A 29 0.89 -7.97 -10.43
C MET A 29 -0.46 -8.65 -10.64
N VAL A 30 -0.42 -9.88 -11.16
CA VAL A 30 -1.58 -10.76 -11.30
C VAL A 30 -1.45 -11.91 -10.31
N VAL A 31 -2.42 -12.02 -9.40
CA VAL A 31 -2.58 -13.16 -8.49
C VAL A 31 -4.02 -13.63 -8.61
N ASP A 32 -4.20 -14.89 -9.01
CA ASP A 32 -5.51 -15.51 -9.17
C ASP A 32 -5.77 -16.57 -8.10
N GLY A 33 -7.04 -16.86 -7.85
CA GLY A 33 -7.51 -17.90 -6.92
C GLY A 33 -7.59 -17.48 -5.44
N ILE A 34 -7.05 -16.32 -5.06
CA ILE A 34 -7.11 -15.81 -3.68
C ILE A 34 -7.28 -14.29 -3.63
N LYS A 35 -7.89 -13.78 -2.55
CA LYS A 35 -7.90 -12.34 -2.26
C LYS A 35 -6.53 -11.91 -1.75
N THR A 36 -6.00 -10.82 -2.29
CA THR A 36 -4.69 -10.28 -1.89
C THR A 36 -4.82 -8.86 -1.34
N ASN A 37 -3.77 -8.41 -0.65
CA ASN A 37 -3.64 -7.05 -0.14
C ASN A 37 -3.00 -6.08 -1.16
N VAL A 38 -2.84 -6.48 -2.43
CA VAL A 38 -2.29 -5.64 -3.51
C VAL A 38 -3.03 -4.29 -3.66
N PRO A 39 -4.38 -4.22 -3.58
CA PRO A 39 -5.09 -2.94 -3.64
C PRO A 39 -4.75 -2.01 -2.46
N LEU A 40 -4.51 -2.56 -1.27
CA LEU A 40 -4.10 -1.79 -0.11
C LEU A 40 -2.68 -1.23 -0.29
N GLN A 41 -1.74 -2.06 -0.72
CA GLN A 41 -0.36 -1.66 -0.98
C GLN A 41 -0.26 -0.58 -2.06
N SER A 42 -1.04 -0.72 -3.14
CA SER A 42 -1.11 0.27 -4.22
C SER A 42 -1.55 1.65 -3.73
N ARG A 43 -2.51 1.69 -2.79
CA ARG A 43 -3.01 2.92 -2.19
C ARG A 43 -1.98 3.56 -1.25
N ILE A 44 -1.27 2.77 -0.46
CA ILE A 44 -0.18 3.26 0.39
C ILE A 44 0.91 3.92 -0.46
N MET A 45 1.29 3.30 -1.59
CA MET A 45 2.28 3.86 -2.51
C MET A 45 1.82 5.16 -3.19
N ALA A 46 0.51 5.37 -3.34
CA ALA A 46 -0.07 6.59 -3.90
C ALA A 46 -0.25 7.72 -2.87
N ASP A 47 -0.08 7.45 -1.58
CA ASP A 47 -0.31 8.44 -0.52
C ASP A 47 0.86 9.42 -0.40
N VAL A 48 0.54 10.72 -0.35
CA VAL A 48 1.53 11.80 -0.28
C VAL A 48 2.31 11.78 1.03
N GLY A 49 1.66 11.46 2.16
CA GLY A 49 2.33 11.33 3.46
C GLY A 49 3.33 10.18 3.45
N PHE A 50 2.95 9.04 2.86
CA PHE A 50 3.88 7.95 2.62
C PHE A 50 5.01 8.38 1.69
N GLN A 51 4.76 9.10 0.60
CA GLN A 51 5.77 9.58 -0.36
C GLN A 51 6.75 10.63 0.22
N GLN A 52 6.33 11.41 1.21
CA GLN A 52 7.17 12.40 1.90
C GLN A 52 8.02 11.80 3.03
N GLY A 53 7.89 10.49 3.31
CA GLY A 53 8.63 9.85 4.41
C GLY A 53 7.96 10.01 5.78
N GLY A 54 6.69 10.42 5.82
CA GLY A 54 5.88 10.46 7.03
C GLY A 54 5.54 9.05 7.51
N THR A 55 6.47 8.40 8.20
CA THR A 55 6.28 7.04 8.74
C THR A 55 6.35 7.07 10.26
N ASN A 56 5.25 7.48 10.90
CA ASN A 56 4.96 7.08 12.27
C ASN A 56 4.35 5.66 12.22
N ILE A 57 4.69 4.79 13.16
CA ILE A 57 4.15 3.42 13.29
C ILE A 57 2.61 3.38 13.29
N HIS A 58 1.95 4.45 13.72
CA HIS A 58 0.49 4.56 13.77
C HIS A 58 -0.16 5.09 12.48
N TYR A 59 0.63 5.39 11.44
CA TYR A 59 0.13 5.97 10.19
C TYR A 59 -0.95 5.09 9.54
N LEU A 60 -0.70 3.79 9.44
CA LEU A 60 -1.61 2.86 8.78
C LEU A 60 -2.91 2.67 9.59
N GLU A 61 -2.80 2.59 10.91
CA GLU A 61 -3.95 2.45 11.82
C GLU A 61 -4.88 3.65 11.73
N LYS A 62 -4.33 4.87 11.79
CA LYS A 62 -5.10 6.11 11.64
C LYS A 62 -5.81 6.19 10.29
N ARG A 63 -5.12 5.85 9.21
CA ARG A 63 -5.69 5.87 7.84
C ARG A 63 -6.82 4.84 7.67
N LEU A 64 -6.69 3.67 8.28
CA LEU A 64 -7.75 2.65 8.27
C LEU A 64 -8.96 3.09 9.09
N ALA A 65 -8.74 3.72 10.24
CA ALA A 65 -9.81 4.27 11.10
C ALA A 65 -10.59 5.39 10.39
N GLU A 66 -9.90 6.38 9.81
CA GLU A 66 -10.52 7.48 9.03
C GLU A 66 -11.39 6.95 7.89
N ARG A 67 -10.97 5.86 7.25
CA ARG A 67 -11.75 5.22 6.18
C ARG A 67 -12.99 4.52 6.70
N LYS A 68 -12.89 3.85 7.85
CA LYS A 68 -14.02 3.17 8.47
C LYS A 68 -15.09 4.21 8.86
N GLU A 69 -14.68 5.35 9.42
CA GLU A 69 -15.58 6.47 9.72
C GLU A 69 -16.22 7.05 8.46
N LYS A 70 -15.46 7.31 7.38
CA LYS A 70 -16.02 7.79 6.11
C LYS A 70 -16.97 6.80 5.44
N ALA A 71 -16.75 5.49 5.60
CA ALA A 71 -17.63 4.46 5.08
C ALA A 71 -18.93 4.33 5.88
N ILE A 72 -18.91 4.69 7.17
CA ILE A 72 -20.06 4.63 8.07
C ILE A 72 -20.88 5.94 8.03
N GLY A 73 -20.25 7.10 7.83
CA GLY A 73 -20.94 8.41 7.78
C GLY A 73 -21.60 8.75 6.44
N LEU A 74 -21.65 7.81 5.49
CA LEU A 74 -22.28 7.95 4.17
C LEU A 74 -23.47 7.00 3.97
N GLY A 75 -24.00 6.45 5.07
CA GLY A 75 -25.21 5.63 5.13
C GLY A 75 -26.39 6.38 5.74
#